data_AF-A0A1Z8WKF4-F1
#
_entry.id   AF-A0A1Z8WKF4-F1
#
_cell.length_a   1.000
_cell.length_b   1.000
_cell.length_c   1.000
_cell.angle_alpha   90.00
_cell.angle_beta   90.00
_cell.angle_gamma   90.00
#
_symmetry.space_group_name_H-M   'P 1'
#
loop_
_entity.id
_entity.type
_entity.pdbx_description
1 polymer ?
#
loop_
_entity_poly.entity_id
_entity_poly.type
_entity_poly.pdbx_seq_one_letter_code
_entity_poly.pdbx_strand_id
1 'polypeptide(L)'
;MRRSPFYIKEEAYERSNKKMRSEYTSETGKKLGKRLTSGKNKRRVSFACRFAGMKGAMKNAKGEPTRKAMALKKWGFGSVEAARNFCQKNKSKK
;
A
#
# COMPACT_ATOMS: atom_id res chain seq x y z
N MET A 1 -11.35 -15.28 -22.61
CA MET A 1 -11.18 -15.16 -21.14
C MET A 1 -11.84 -13.87 -20.63
N ARG A 2 -12.94 -13.96 -19.86
CA ARG A 2 -13.55 -12.78 -19.23
C ARG A 2 -12.62 -12.31 -18.09
N ARG A 3 -12.03 -11.12 -18.23
CA ARG A 3 -11.22 -10.50 -17.14
C ARG A 3 -12.15 -10.21 -15.97
N SER A 4 -11.77 -10.63 -14.75
CA SER A 4 -12.59 -10.41 -13.57
C SER A 4 -12.72 -8.91 -13.25
N PRO A 5 -13.82 -8.44 -12.65
CA PRO A 5 -13.95 -7.04 -12.22
C PRO A 5 -12.82 -6.58 -11.29
N PHE A 6 -12.20 -7.51 -10.55
CA PHE A 6 -11.04 -7.24 -9.72
C PHE A 6 -9.79 -6.86 -10.52
N TYR A 7 -9.58 -7.47 -11.70
CA TYR A 7 -8.44 -7.18 -12.55
C TYR A 7 -8.47 -5.74 -13.06
N ILE A 8 -9.63 -5.27 -13.54
CA ILE A 8 -9.83 -3.89 -14.01
C ILE A 8 -9.53 -2.88 -12.88
N LYS A 9 -9.95 -3.20 -11.66
CA LYS A 9 -9.68 -2.36 -10.48
C LYS A 9 -8.21 -2.33 -10.09
N GLU A 10 -7.51 -3.46 -10.22
CA GLU A 10 -6.07 -3.51 -10.01
C GLU A 10 -5.33 -2.66 -11.06
N GLU A 11 -5.70 -2.76 -12.34
CA GLU A 11 -5.14 -1.90 -13.39
C GLU A 11 -5.39 -0.42 -13.13
N ALA A 12 -6.61 -0.05 -12.74
CA ALA A 12 -6.96 1.33 -12.39
C ALA A 12 -6.11 1.86 -11.23
N TYR A 13 -5.92 1.04 -10.18
CA TYR A 13 -5.02 1.38 -9.06
C TYR A 13 -3.58 1.59 -9.54
N GLU A 14 -3.05 0.69 -10.36
CA GLU A 14 -1.67 0.80 -10.87
C GLU A 14 -1.47 2.04 -11.74
N ARG A 15 -2.44 2.37 -12.61
CA ARG A 15 -2.40 3.60 -13.43
C ARG A 15 -2.35 4.83 -12.56
N SER A 16 -3.23 4.94 -11.56
CA SER A 16 -3.25 6.09 -10.65
C SER A 16 -1.99 6.16 -9.79
N ASN A 17 -1.49 5.03 -9.30
CA ASN A 17 -0.25 4.97 -8.53
C ASN A 17 0.98 5.36 -9.39
N LYS A 18 1.03 4.95 -10.67
CA LYS A 18 2.10 5.36 -11.60
C LYS A 18 2.09 6.87 -11.80
N LYS A 19 0.90 7.46 -12.02
CA LYS A 19 0.73 8.92 -12.18
C LYS A 19 1.24 9.68 -10.96
N MET A 20 0.75 9.34 -9.77
CA MET A 20 1.19 9.97 -8.50
C MET A 20 2.72 9.88 -8.31
N ARG A 21 3.34 8.74 -8.63
CA ARG A 21 4.79 8.58 -8.51
C ARG A 21 5.57 9.44 -9.51
N SER A 22 5.01 9.65 -10.70
CA SER A 22 5.59 10.52 -11.72
C SER A 22 5.50 11.98 -11.27
N GLU A 23 4.32 12.42 -10.82
CA GLU A 23 4.08 13.77 -10.30
C GLU A 23 5.01 14.09 -9.12
N TYR A 24 5.07 13.20 -8.11
CA TYR A 24 6.00 13.36 -6.99
C TYR A 24 7.45 13.51 -7.44
N THR A 25 7.87 12.77 -8.47
CA THR A 25 9.24 12.86 -8.99
C THR A 25 9.46 14.19 -9.71
N SER A 26 8.48 14.66 -10.47
CA SER A 26 8.52 15.95 -11.17
C SER A 26 8.54 17.13 -10.21
N GLU A 27 7.76 17.08 -9.14
CA GLU A 27 7.61 18.17 -8.17
C GLU A 27 8.80 18.26 -7.21
N THR A 28 9.33 17.11 -6.77
CA THR A 28 10.33 17.07 -5.70
C THR A 28 11.75 16.73 -6.17
N GLY A 29 11.91 16.30 -7.43
CA GLY A 29 13.14 15.71 -7.95
C GLY A 29 13.50 14.34 -7.35
N LYS A 30 12.71 13.81 -6.41
CA LYS A 30 13.01 12.56 -5.68
C LYS A 30 12.20 11.40 -6.23
N LYS A 31 12.81 10.22 -6.30
CA LYS A 31 12.13 8.98 -6.72
C LYS A 31 11.67 8.17 -5.50
N LEU A 32 10.38 7.87 -5.44
CA LEU A 32 9.86 6.94 -4.42
C LEU A 32 10.51 5.55 -4.57
N GLY A 33 10.78 4.89 -3.44
CA GLY A 33 11.30 3.53 -3.44
C GLY A 33 10.38 2.52 -4.13
N LYS A 34 10.96 1.39 -4.56
CA LYS A 34 10.20 0.24 -5.07
C LYS A 34 9.34 -0.36 -3.96
N ARG A 35 8.20 -0.95 -4.35
CA ARG A 35 7.35 -1.73 -3.45
C ARG A 35 8.09 -2.98 -3.00
N LEU A 36 7.96 -3.31 -1.72
CA LEU A 36 8.57 -4.50 -1.12
C LEU A 36 7.45 -5.38 -0.57
N THR A 37 7.37 -6.62 -1.03
CA THR A 37 6.30 -7.56 -0.69
C THR A 37 6.69 -8.54 0.42
N SER A 38 7.99 -8.72 0.66
CA SER A 38 8.53 -9.66 1.66
C SER A 38 9.72 -9.04 2.43
N GLY A 39 10.22 -9.79 3.41
CA GLY A 39 11.40 -9.41 4.20
C GLY A 39 11.14 -8.29 5.22
N LYS A 40 12.20 -7.91 5.96
CA LYS A 40 12.17 -6.94 7.06
C LYS A 40 12.83 -5.60 6.73
N ASN A 41 12.91 -5.25 5.45
CA ASN A 41 13.55 -4.01 5.01
C ASN A 41 12.93 -2.78 5.72
N LYS A 42 13.78 -1.86 6.20
CA LYS A 42 13.35 -0.64 6.93
C LYS A 42 12.25 0.13 6.20
N ARG A 43 12.25 0.18 4.86
CA ARG A 43 11.21 0.84 4.05
C ARG A 43 9.86 0.14 4.16
N ARG A 44 9.85 -1.20 4.17
CA ARG A 44 8.63 -2.00 4.36
C ARG A 44 8.09 -1.84 5.78
N VAL A 45 8.97 -1.82 6.78
CA VAL A 45 8.60 -1.54 8.18
C VAL A 45 7.97 -0.15 8.30
N SER A 46 8.63 0.87 7.74
CA SER A 46 8.12 2.25 7.75
C SER A 46 6.77 2.38 7.03
N PHE A 47 6.61 1.73 5.88
CA PHE A 47 5.33 1.67 5.18
C PHE A 47 4.23 1.04 6.06
N ALA A 48 4.52 -0.13 6.65
CA ALA A 48 3.57 -0.84 7.51
C ALA A 48 3.15 0.00 8.71
N CYS A 49 4.11 0.66 9.39
CA CYS A 49 3.82 1.51 10.53
C CYS A 49 2.92 2.70 10.17
N ARG A 50 3.20 3.37 9.04
CA ARG A 50 2.37 4.50 8.57
C ARG A 50 0.94 4.05 8.28
N PHE A 51 0.78 2.98 7.50
CA PHE A 51 -0.54 2.50 7.08
C PHE A 51 -1.31 1.82 8.23
N ALA A 52 -0.62 1.30 9.24
CA ALA A 52 -1.22 0.75 10.47
C ALA A 52 -1.86 1.83 11.36
N GLY A 53 -1.30 3.05 11.37
CA GLY A 53 -1.84 4.19 12.12
C GLY A 53 -2.87 5.03 11.37
N MET A 54 -2.98 4.83 10.04
CA MET A 54 -3.87 5.62 9.19
C MET A 54 -5.34 5.28 9.48
N LYS A 55 -6.17 6.29 9.78
CA LYS A 55 -7.63 6.10 9.93
C LYS A 55 -8.28 5.79 8.57
N GLY A 56 -9.39 5.06 8.57
CA GLY A 56 -10.17 4.75 7.37
C GLY A 56 -10.41 3.27 7.12
N ALA A 57 -11.59 2.99 6.55
CA ALA A 57 -12.10 1.65 6.30
C ALA A 57 -11.31 0.91 5.20
N MET A 58 -11.27 -0.43 5.31
CA MET A 58 -10.66 -1.30 4.30
C MET A 58 -11.60 -1.58 3.12
N LYS A 59 -12.90 -1.40 3.33
CA LYS A 59 -13.93 -1.50 2.29
C LYS A 59 -14.70 -0.18 2.20
N ASN A 60 -15.16 0.16 0.99
CA ASN A 60 -16.09 1.27 0.78
C ASN A 60 -17.54 0.82 1.06
N ALA A 61 -18.51 1.74 0.93
CA ALA A 61 -19.94 1.45 1.13
C ALA A 61 -20.49 0.35 0.19
N LYS A 62 -19.83 0.13 -0.96
CA LYS A 62 -20.17 -0.93 -1.92
C LYS A 62 -19.48 -2.28 -1.62
N GLY A 63 -18.76 -2.38 -0.49
CA GLY A 63 -18.01 -3.58 -0.10
C GLY A 63 -16.67 -3.77 -0.82
N GLU A 64 -16.25 -2.82 -1.65
CA GLU A 64 -15.05 -2.92 -2.48
C GLU A 64 -13.80 -2.44 -1.71
N PRO A 65 -12.60 -3.00 -2.00
CA PRO A 65 -11.38 -2.58 -1.34
C PRO A 65 -11.09 -1.09 -1.59
N THR A 66 -10.81 -0.34 -0.52
CA THR A 66 -10.39 1.06 -0.64
C THR A 66 -8.98 1.19 -1.20
N ARG A 67 -8.58 2.40 -1.61
CA ARG A 67 -7.20 2.67 -2.06
C ARG A 67 -6.16 2.27 -1.00
N LYS A 68 -6.49 2.47 0.29
CA LYS A 68 -5.68 2.02 1.43
C LYS A 68 -5.54 0.50 1.47
N ALA A 69 -6.64 -0.23 1.28
CA ALA A 69 -6.61 -1.68 1.24
C ALA A 69 -5.79 -2.21 0.05
N MET A 70 -5.96 -1.60 -1.13
CA MET A 70 -5.18 -1.93 -2.32
C MET A 70 -3.69 -1.67 -2.12
N ALA A 71 -3.33 -0.55 -1.48
CA ALA A 71 -1.94 -0.25 -1.14
C ALA A 71 -1.35 -1.31 -0.20
N LEU A 72 -2.04 -1.66 0.88
CA LEU A 72 -1.61 -2.72 1.79
C LEU A 72 -1.41 -4.05 1.05
N LYS A 73 -2.39 -4.47 0.24
CA LYS A 73 -2.32 -5.71 -0.57
C LYS A 73 -1.09 -5.70 -1.48
N LYS A 74 -0.85 -4.61 -2.22
CA LYS A 74 0.29 -4.49 -3.14
C LYS A 74 1.66 -4.39 -2.44
N TRP A 75 1.69 -4.15 -1.12
CA TRP A 75 2.89 -4.20 -0.28
C TRP A 75 2.99 -5.50 0.53
N GLY A 76 2.13 -6.48 0.27
CA GLY A 76 2.15 -7.79 0.91
C GLY A 76 1.49 -7.84 2.29
N PHE A 77 0.52 -6.97 2.56
CA PHE A 77 -0.26 -6.97 3.80
C PHE A 77 -1.74 -7.22 3.49
N GLY A 78 -2.33 -8.25 4.11
CA GLY A 78 -3.75 -8.59 3.94
C GLY A 78 -4.70 -7.69 4.73
N SER A 79 -4.23 -7.03 5.80
CA SER A 79 -5.04 -6.18 6.65
C SER A 79 -4.21 -5.08 7.32
N VAL A 80 -4.90 -4.07 7.87
CA VAL A 80 -4.27 -3.04 8.73
C VAL A 80 -3.61 -3.69 9.94
N GLU A 81 -4.25 -4.70 10.50
CA GLU A 81 -3.74 -5.43 11.65
C GLU A 81 -2.47 -6.22 11.32
N ALA A 82 -2.41 -6.87 10.15
CA ALA A 82 -1.20 -7.54 9.68
C ALA A 82 -0.03 -6.55 9.53
N ALA A 83 -0.30 -5.35 8.99
CA ALA A 83 0.70 -4.29 8.91
C ALA A 83 1.08 -3.75 10.30
N ARG A 84 0.12 -3.62 11.23
CA ARG A 84 0.36 -3.19 12.61
C ARG A 84 1.26 -4.16 13.36
N ASN A 85 0.94 -5.45 13.31
CA ASN A 85 1.71 -6.51 13.95
C ASN A 85 3.12 -6.59 13.35
N PHE A 86 3.24 -6.50 12.02
CA PHE A 86 4.54 -6.43 11.35
C PHE A 86 5.35 -5.20 11.78
N CYS A 87 4.72 -4.02 11.83
CA CYS A 87 5.36 -2.81 12.32
C CYS A 87 5.86 -2.98 13.75
N GLN A 88 5.00 -3.40 14.69
CA GLN A 88 5.35 -3.53 16.10
C GLN A 88 6.50 -4.51 16.32
N LYS A 89 6.54 -5.62 15.57
CA LYS A 89 7.60 -6.63 15.66
C LYS A 89 8.95 -6.18 15.07
N ASN A 90 8.95 -5.25 14.11
CA ASN A 90 10.16 -4.91 13.34
C ASN A 90 10.58 -3.43 13.44
N LYS A 91 9.78 -2.58 14.10
CA LYS A 91 10.16 -1.19 14.38
C LYS A 91 11.38 -1.19 15.30
N SER A 92 12.30 -0.26 15.05
CA SER A 92 13.37 0.00 16.01
C SER A 92 12.72 0.44 17.33
N LYS A 93 13.05 -0.25 18.42
CA LYS A 93 12.80 0.29 19.76
C LYS A 93 13.75 1.48 19.91
N LYS A 94 13.18 2.65 20.21
CA LYS A 94 13.94 3.85 20.54
C LYS A 94 14.17 3.84 22.04
#